data_AF-A0A6P6GIN9-F1
#
_entry.id   AF-A0A6P6GIN9-F1
#
_cell.length_a   1.000
_cell.length_b   1.000
_cell.length_c   1.000
_cell.angle_alpha   90.00
_cell.angle_beta   90.00
_cell.angle_gamma   90.00
#
_symmetry.space_group_name_H-M   'P 1'
#
loop_
_entity.id
_entity.type
_entity.pdbx_description
1 polymer ?
#
loop_
_entity_poly.entity_id
_entity_poly.type
_entity_poly.pdbx_seq_one_letter_code
_entity_poly.pdbx_strand_id
1 'polypeptide(L)'
;MYFMHDMRLIHTDLKPENILFVSPEYVKIPDYKVTSRSPKEGMFYKRLPKSSAIKVIDFGSTAYEHQEHNYIVSTRHYRAPEVILGLGWSYPCDIWSVGCILVELCSGEALFQTHENLEHLAMMERVLGPLPQNMLKRAERHAEKYVKRGRLDWPEGAASRDSIKAVLKLPRLQNLIMQHVDHSAGDLIDLLQALLRYDPSNRLTAHEALRHPFFTRDHYRRF
;
A
#
# COMPACT_ATOMS: atom_id res chain seq x y z
N MET A 1 -0.92 0.85 -14.70
CA MET A 1 -1.05 -0.61 -14.46
C MET A 1 -2.01 -1.28 -15.42
N TYR A 2 -3.24 -0.77 -15.60
CA TYR A 2 -4.21 -1.33 -16.57
C TYR A 2 -3.58 -1.74 -17.92
N PHE A 3 -2.86 -0.83 -18.57
CA PHE A 3 -2.17 -1.11 -19.84
C PHE A 3 -1.14 -2.25 -19.75
N MET A 4 -0.37 -2.34 -18.67
CA MET A 4 0.60 -3.44 -18.49
C MET A 4 -0.11 -4.78 -18.31
N HIS A 5 -1.14 -4.80 -17.47
CA HIS A 5 -1.92 -6.02 -17.18
C HIS A 5 -2.63 -6.51 -18.45
N ASP A 6 -3.14 -5.60 -19.29
CA ASP A 6 -3.71 -5.92 -20.61
C ASP A 6 -2.67 -6.53 -21.59
N MET A 7 -1.43 -6.05 -21.53
CA MET A 7 -0.28 -6.64 -22.23
C MET A 7 0.29 -7.91 -21.56
N ARG A 8 -0.39 -8.44 -20.54
CA ARG A 8 0.02 -9.61 -19.75
C ARG A 8 1.34 -9.47 -18.98
N LEU A 9 1.71 -8.24 -18.63
CA LEU A 9 2.89 -7.92 -17.82
C LEU A 9 2.49 -7.58 -16.39
N ILE A 10 3.28 -8.04 -15.42
CA ILE A 10 3.16 -7.75 -13.99
C ILE A 10 4.42 -7.00 -13.58
N HIS A 11 4.32 -5.83 -12.96
CA HIS A 11 5.49 -5.00 -12.63
C HIS A 11 6.32 -5.61 -11.50
N THR A 12 5.65 -6.14 -10.48
CA THR A 12 6.17 -6.84 -9.30
C THR A 12 6.98 -6.01 -8.30
N ASP A 13 7.55 -4.85 -8.68
CA ASP A 13 8.27 -3.94 -7.76
C ASP A 13 7.77 -2.49 -7.77
N LEU A 14 6.45 -2.30 -7.66
CA LEU A 14 5.88 -0.95 -7.51
C LEU A 14 6.16 -0.39 -6.11
N LYS A 15 6.74 0.81 -6.08
CA LYS A 15 7.09 1.59 -4.89
C LYS A 15 7.25 3.06 -5.27
N PRO A 16 7.20 4.03 -4.33
CA PRO A 16 7.36 5.45 -4.62
C PRO A 16 8.65 5.77 -5.40
N GLU A 17 9.75 5.07 -5.12
CA GLU A 17 11.03 5.25 -5.81
C GLU A 17 10.97 4.91 -7.30
N ASN A 18 10.01 4.07 -7.70
CA ASN A 18 9.78 3.65 -9.09
C ASN A 18 8.68 4.46 -9.79
N ILE A 19 8.27 5.59 -9.19
CA ILE A 19 7.30 6.54 -9.75
C ILE A 19 7.95 7.93 -9.80
N LEU A 20 8.29 8.40 -11.00
CA LEU A 20 8.96 9.69 -11.18
C LEU A 20 8.01 10.76 -11.72
N PHE A 21 8.17 11.99 -11.23
CA PHE A 21 7.57 13.15 -11.87
C PHE A 21 8.16 13.36 -13.26
N VAL A 22 7.30 13.73 -14.21
CA VAL A 22 7.72 14.06 -15.59
C VAL A 22 8.55 15.34 -15.63
N SER A 23 8.31 16.27 -14.71
CA SER A 23 9.04 17.53 -14.58
C SER A 23 9.55 17.73 -13.15
N PRO A 24 10.79 18.20 -12.96
CA PRO A 24 11.33 18.52 -11.64
C PRO A 24 10.85 19.89 -11.12
N GLU A 25 10.09 20.65 -11.92
CA GLU A 25 9.66 21.99 -11.53
C GLU A 25 8.71 21.97 -10.32
N TYR A 26 8.94 22.89 -9.40
CA TYR A 26 8.11 23.07 -8.21
C TYR A 26 7.86 24.55 -7.92
N VAL A 27 6.81 24.82 -7.15
CA VAL A 27 6.56 26.11 -6.49
C VAL A 27 6.88 26.01 -5.00
N LYS A 28 7.36 27.10 -4.42
CA LYS A 28 7.57 27.21 -2.97
C LYS A 28 6.32 27.78 -2.33
N ILE A 29 5.73 27.04 -1.40
CA ILE A 29 4.53 27.45 -0.66
C ILE A 29 4.93 27.62 0.81
N PRO A 30 4.61 28.75 1.47
CA PRO A 30 4.89 28.91 2.89
C PRO A 30 4.24 27.80 3.74
N ASP A 31 4.99 27.25 4.69
CA ASP A 31 4.51 26.20 5.58
C ASP A 31 4.07 26.77 6.92
N TYR A 32 2.78 27.08 7.04
CA TYR A 32 2.21 27.66 8.25
C TYR A 32 1.94 26.63 9.37
N LYS A 33 2.17 25.32 9.15
CA LYS A 33 1.90 24.27 10.14
C LYS A 33 3.00 24.10 11.21
N VAL A 34 4.12 24.82 11.11
CA VAL A 34 5.29 24.69 12.01
C VAL A 34 5.17 25.53 13.31
N THR A 35 4.06 26.24 13.55
CA THR A 35 3.99 27.27 14.62
C THR A 35 3.78 26.76 16.05
N SER A 36 3.79 25.46 16.35
CA SER A 36 3.55 24.98 17.72
C SER A 36 4.81 24.58 18.51
N ARG A 37 6.00 24.57 17.91
CA ARG A 37 7.25 24.27 18.64
C ARG A 37 8.40 25.18 18.18
N SER A 38 8.62 26.23 18.96
CA SER A 38 9.73 27.22 18.95
C SER A 38 9.77 28.27 17.82
N PRO A 39 9.83 29.58 18.16
CA PRO A 39 10.14 30.64 17.23
C PRO A 39 11.67 30.68 17.05
N LYS A 40 12.19 29.96 16.05
CA LYS A 40 13.51 30.25 15.50
C LYS A 40 13.34 30.74 14.08
N GLU A 41 13.92 31.90 13.82
CA GLU A 41 13.86 32.68 12.58
C GLU A 41 14.06 31.82 11.33
N GLY A 42 13.01 31.68 10.54
CA GLY A 42 13.06 30.99 9.25
C GLY A 42 11.65 30.76 8.72
N MET A 43 11.31 31.41 7.62
CA MET A 43 10.07 31.11 6.90
C MET A 43 10.25 29.74 6.23
N PHE A 44 9.61 28.70 6.76
CA PHE A 44 9.65 27.37 6.17
C PHE A 44 8.79 27.35 4.89
N TYR A 45 9.27 26.68 3.84
CA TYR A 45 8.54 26.50 2.59
C TYR A 45 8.45 25.03 2.23
N LYS A 46 7.29 24.58 1.77
CA LYS A 46 7.12 23.29 1.07
C LYS A 46 7.36 23.47 -0.41
N ARG A 47 7.94 22.45 -1.04
CA ARG A 47 8.08 22.37 -2.50
C ARG A 47 6.91 21.56 -3.03
N LEU A 48 5.99 22.21 -3.73
CA LEU A 48 4.89 21.52 -4.41
C LEU A 48 5.25 21.37 -5.90
N PRO A 49 5.26 20.15 -6.47
CA PRO A 49 5.45 19.97 -7.90
C PRO A 49 4.46 20.82 -8.70
N LYS A 50 4.94 21.48 -9.77
CA LYS A 50 4.06 22.26 -10.66
C LYS A 50 3.09 21.39 -11.45
N SER A 51 3.45 20.12 -11.67
CA SER A 51 2.65 19.13 -12.37
C SER A 51 2.64 17.83 -11.59
N SER A 52 1.48 17.18 -11.51
CA SER A 52 1.32 15.84 -10.93
C SER A 52 1.53 14.73 -11.96
N ALA A 53 1.98 15.05 -13.18
CA ALA A 53 2.26 14.06 -14.20
C ALA A 53 3.43 13.16 -13.77
N ILE A 54 3.22 11.85 -13.80
CA ILE A 54 4.16 10.83 -13.35
C ILE A 54 4.38 9.75 -14.42
N LYS A 55 5.49 9.03 -14.31
CA LYS A 55 5.79 7.81 -15.07
C LYS A 55 6.29 6.71 -14.14
N VAL A 56 5.85 5.49 -14.42
CA VAL A 56 6.40 4.28 -13.79
C VAL A 56 7.69 3.90 -14.51
N ILE A 57 8.70 3.55 -13.74
CA ILE A 57 10.02 3.14 -14.21
C ILE A 57 10.42 1.79 -13.59
N ASP A 58 11.63 1.32 -13.93
CA ASP A 58 12.24 0.11 -13.37
C ASP A 58 11.46 -1.19 -13.63
N PHE A 59 11.44 -1.58 -14.90
CA PHE A 59 10.83 -2.83 -15.36
C PHE A 59 11.77 -4.04 -15.22
N GLY A 60 12.88 -3.92 -14.48
CA GLY A 60 13.89 -4.98 -14.36
C GLY A 60 13.38 -6.26 -13.68
N SER A 61 12.31 -6.13 -12.89
CA SER A 61 11.64 -7.25 -12.21
C SER A 61 10.27 -7.62 -12.83
N THR A 62 9.93 -7.03 -13.98
CA THR A 62 8.65 -7.31 -14.65
C THR A 62 8.58 -8.77 -15.10
N ALA A 63 7.43 -9.41 -14.90
CA ALA A 63 7.18 -10.80 -15.25
C ALA A 63 5.95 -10.96 -16.15
N TYR A 64 5.90 -12.05 -16.92
CA TYR A 64 4.72 -12.42 -17.72
C TYR A 64 3.81 -13.35 -16.93
N GLU A 65 2.50 -13.16 -17.02
CA GLU A 65 1.50 -13.94 -16.27
C GLU A 65 1.68 -15.48 -16.36
N HIS A 66 2.04 -16.00 -17.53
CA HIS A 66 2.08 -17.44 -17.82
C HIS A 66 3.38 -18.13 -17.37
N GLN A 67 4.26 -17.45 -16.64
CA GLN A 67 5.46 -18.05 -16.09
C GLN A 67 5.18 -18.62 -14.69
N GLU A 68 5.77 -19.77 -14.37
CA GLU A 68 5.72 -20.29 -13.00
C GLU A 68 6.54 -19.37 -12.08
N HIS A 69 5.85 -18.68 -11.18
CA HIS A 69 6.44 -17.70 -10.29
C HIS A 69 6.74 -18.29 -8.92
N ASN A 70 7.91 -18.92 -8.76
CA ASN A 70 8.32 -19.57 -7.50
C ASN A 70 9.23 -18.69 -6.61
N TYR A 71 9.34 -17.39 -6.91
CA TYR A 71 10.20 -16.46 -6.18
C TYR A 71 9.41 -15.33 -5.50
N ILE A 72 10.01 -14.79 -4.44
CA ILE A 72 9.46 -13.66 -3.68
C ILE A 72 9.66 -12.39 -4.50
N VAL A 73 8.58 -11.63 -4.70
CA VAL A 73 8.58 -10.34 -5.38
C VAL A 73 8.25 -9.18 -4.46
N SER A 74 8.35 -7.97 -5.01
CA SER A 74 8.06 -6.69 -4.38
C SER A 74 9.01 -6.30 -3.27
N THR A 75 9.36 -5.03 -3.22
CA THR A 75 9.94 -4.42 -2.03
C THR A 75 9.00 -4.61 -0.84
N ARG A 76 9.58 -4.97 0.32
CA ARG A 76 8.85 -5.53 1.48
C ARG A 76 7.60 -4.73 1.89
N HIS A 77 7.70 -3.40 1.99
CA HIS A 77 6.59 -2.56 2.47
C HIS A 77 5.36 -2.53 1.54
N TYR A 78 5.52 -2.94 0.28
CA TYR A 78 4.48 -2.93 -0.75
C TYR A 78 4.08 -4.35 -1.17
N ARG A 79 4.58 -5.37 -0.47
CA ARG A 79 4.39 -6.78 -0.80
C ARG A 79 3.02 -7.27 -0.35
N ALA A 80 2.31 -7.92 -1.26
CA ALA A 80 0.98 -8.46 -1.04
C ALA A 80 0.97 -9.69 -0.10
N PRO A 81 -0.13 -9.94 0.63
CA PRO A 81 -0.24 -11.05 1.58
C PRO A 81 -0.10 -12.42 0.90
N GLU A 82 -0.63 -12.60 -0.30
CA GLU A 82 -0.50 -13.85 -1.06
C GLU A 82 0.96 -14.17 -1.41
N VAL A 83 1.80 -13.16 -1.60
CA VAL A 83 3.25 -13.34 -1.82
C VAL A 83 3.94 -13.78 -0.52
N ILE A 84 3.56 -13.20 0.62
CA ILE A 84 4.14 -13.55 1.94
C ILE A 84 3.73 -14.96 2.37
N LEU A 85 2.50 -15.37 2.05
CA LEU A 85 1.93 -16.67 2.39
C LEU A 85 2.27 -17.79 1.38
N GLY A 86 2.92 -17.44 0.26
CA GLY A 86 3.27 -18.41 -0.79
C GLY A 86 2.07 -18.92 -1.59
N LEU A 87 1.00 -18.14 -1.75
CA LEU A 87 -0.24 -18.60 -2.41
C LEU A 87 -0.21 -18.44 -3.95
N GLY A 88 0.96 -18.17 -4.52
CA GLY A 88 1.13 -17.66 -5.88
C GLY A 88 0.74 -16.18 -6.00
N TRP A 89 1.16 -15.55 -7.10
CA TRP A 89 0.86 -14.16 -7.40
C TRP A 89 0.68 -13.92 -8.90
N SER A 90 -0.07 -12.87 -9.24
CA SER A 90 -0.31 -12.40 -10.60
C SER A 90 -0.60 -10.88 -10.54
N TYR A 91 -1.31 -10.30 -11.51
CA TYR A 91 -1.67 -8.88 -11.57
C TYR A 91 -2.16 -8.24 -10.25
N PRO A 92 -2.93 -8.94 -9.37
CA PRO A 92 -3.40 -8.33 -8.13
C PRO A 92 -2.28 -7.89 -7.18
N CYS A 93 -1.07 -8.46 -7.25
CA CYS A 93 0.02 -8.05 -6.38
C CYS A 93 0.44 -6.58 -6.62
N ASP A 94 0.48 -6.13 -7.88
CA ASP A 94 0.72 -4.74 -8.24
C ASP A 94 -0.38 -3.81 -7.67
N ILE A 95 -1.63 -4.27 -7.68
CA ILE A 95 -2.76 -3.49 -7.14
C ILE A 95 -2.61 -3.27 -5.64
N TRP A 96 -2.18 -4.29 -4.91
CA TRP A 96 -1.88 -4.15 -3.49
C TRP A 96 -0.78 -3.10 -3.26
N SER A 97 0.32 -3.17 -4.03
CA SER A 97 1.40 -2.20 -3.95
C SER A 97 0.91 -0.77 -4.22
N VAL A 98 0.04 -0.57 -5.22
CA VAL A 98 -0.62 0.72 -5.47
C VAL A 98 -1.43 1.18 -4.26
N GLY A 99 -2.20 0.29 -3.64
CA GLY A 99 -2.94 0.59 -2.41
C GLY A 99 -2.01 1.09 -1.29
N CYS A 100 -0.90 0.41 -1.04
CA CYS A 100 0.11 0.85 -0.05
C CYS A 100 0.70 2.22 -0.40
N ILE A 101 1.09 2.45 -1.66
CA ILE A 101 1.66 3.72 -2.12
C ILE A 101 0.66 4.87 -1.93
N LEU A 102 -0.62 4.67 -2.24
CA LEU A 102 -1.64 5.70 -2.07
C LEU A 102 -1.85 6.08 -0.60
N VAL A 103 -1.77 5.11 0.32
CA VAL A 103 -1.81 5.40 1.76
C VAL A 103 -0.57 6.20 2.18
N GLU A 104 0.62 5.82 1.70
CA GLU A 104 1.87 6.54 1.98
C GLU A 104 1.87 7.97 1.42
N LEU A 105 1.27 8.20 0.26
CA LEU A 105 1.10 9.56 -0.27
C LEU A 105 0.19 10.42 0.62
N CYS A 106 -0.73 9.82 1.35
CA CYS A 106 -1.59 10.53 2.30
C CYS A 106 -0.88 10.82 3.63
N SER A 107 -0.22 9.82 4.22
CA SER A 107 0.41 9.92 5.54
C SER A 107 1.83 10.50 5.54
N GLY A 108 2.55 10.32 4.43
CA GLY A 108 3.98 10.58 4.32
C GLY A 108 4.87 9.45 4.86
N GLU A 109 4.28 8.33 5.31
CA GLU A 109 4.99 7.18 5.88
C GLU A 109 4.49 5.87 5.26
N ALA A 110 5.41 4.92 5.02
CA ALA A 110 5.07 3.61 4.50
C ALA A 110 4.06 2.89 5.43
N LEU A 111 2.98 2.37 4.84
CA LEU A 111 1.87 1.77 5.59
C LEU A 111 2.33 0.59 6.48
N PHE A 112 3.23 -0.24 5.96
CA PHE A 112 3.74 -1.42 6.65
C PHE A 112 5.27 -1.37 6.77
N GLN A 113 5.75 -0.60 7.74
CA GLN A 113 7.18 -0.44 8.00
C GLN A 113 7.71 -1.57 8.90
N THR A 114 8.21 -2.64 8.28
CA THR A 114 8.65 -3.86 8.97
C THR A 114 9.77 -4.54 8.21
N HIS A 115 10.53 -5.39 8.90
CA HIS A 115 11.57 -6.25 8.31
C HIS A 115 11.28 -7.75 8.47
N GLU A 116 10.11 -8.13 9.00
CA GLU A 116 9.76 -9.51 9.33
C GLU A 116 8.33 -9.85 8.84
N ASN A 117 8.10 -11.07 8.37
CA ASN A 117 6.86 -11.43 7.68
C ASN A 117 5.67 -11.61 8.62
N LEU A 118 5.85 -12.20 9.81
CA LEU A 118 4.79 -12.35 10.80
C LEU A 118 4.34 -10.99 11.33
N GLU A 119 5.31 -10.12 11.65
CA GLU A 119 5.02 -8.73 11.99
C GLU A 119 4.25 -8.04 10.85
N HIS A 120 4.67 -8.22 9.59
CA HIS A 120 3.98 -7.65 8.43
C HIS A 120 2.51 -8.09 8.35
N LEU A 121 2.24 -9.40 8.46
CA LEU A 121 0.88 -9.93 8.47
C LEU A 121 0.06 -9.39 9.66
N ALA A 122 0.69 -9.23 10.83
CA ALA A 122 0.03 -8.67 12.01
C ALA A 122 -0.29 -7.18 11.84
N MET A 123 0.59 -6.40 11.21
CA MET A 123 0.32 -5.02 10.83
C MET A 123 -0.87 -4.94 9.87
N MET A 124 -0.93 -5.85 8.88
CA MET A 124 -2.09 -5.93 8.00
C MET A 124 -3.36 -6.19 8.82
N GLU A 125 -3.38 -7.18 9.72
CA GLU A 125 -4.58 -7.49 10.52
C GLU A 125 -5.02 -6.30 11.40
N ARG A 126 -4.06 -5.54 11.91
CA ARG A 126 -4.30 -4.34 12.70
C ARG A 126 -4.96 -3.23 11.89
N VAL A 127 -4.54 -3.04 10.65
CA VAL A 127 -5.02 -1.97 9.76
C VAL A 127 -6.35 -2.35 9.10
N LEU A 128 -6.44 -3.56 8.54
CA LEU A 128 -7.49 -3.98 7.60
C LEU A 128 -8.52 -4.96 8.20
N GLY A 129 -8.21 -5.60 9.33
CA GLY A 129 -9.04 -6.65 9.92
C GLY A 129 -8.44 -8.04 9.71
N PRO A 130 -9.04 -9.09 10.28
CA PRO A 130 -8.42 -10.42 10.28
C PRO A 130 -8.17 -10.96 8.86
N LEU A 131 -7.06 -11.69 8.69
CA LEU A 131 -6.74 -12.40 7.46
C LEU A 131 -7.81 -13.49 7.19
N PRO A 132 -8.24 -13.68 5.92
CA PRO A 132 -9.18 -14.73 5.58
C PRO A 132 -8.65 -16.13 5.94
N GLN A 133 -9.45 -16.91 6.67
CA GLN A 133 -9.03 -18.25 7.12
C GLN A 133 -8.68 -19.20 5.98
N ASN A 134 -9.34 -19.06 4.82
CA ASN A 134 -9.04 -19.84 3.62
C ASN A 134 -7.62 -19.58 3.11
N MET A 135 -7.12 -18.33 3.20
CA MET A 135 -5.74 -18.00 2.84
C MET A 135 -4.76 -18.60 3.84
N LEU A 136 -5.02 -18.45 5.15
CA LEU A 136 -4.14 -19.00 6.19
C LEU A 136 -4.03 -20.53 6.12
N LYS A 137 -5.12 -21.24 5.82
CA LYS A 137 -5.14 -22.70 5.65
C LYS A 137 -4.35 -23.20 4.43
N ARG A 138 -4.17 -22.33 3.43
CA ARG A 138 -3.46 -22.63 2.17
C ARG A 138 -2.01 -22.17 2.18
N ALA A 139 -1.56 -21.53 3.26
CA ALA A 139 -0.19 -21.03 3.38
C ALA A 139 0.82 -22.15 3.07
N GLU A 140 1.83 -21.84 2.27
CA GLU A 140 2.86 -22.82 1.92
C GLU A 140 3.76 -23.17 3.12
N ARG A 141 4.51 -24.28 3.00
CA ARG A 141 5.39 -24.81 4.06
C ARG A 141 6.28 -23.74 4.73
N HIS A 142 6.80 -22.79 3.96
CA HIS A 142 7.67 -21.74 4.50
C HIS A 142 6.92 -20.70 5.36
N ALA A 143 5.61 -20.56 5.13
CA ALA A 143 4.70 -19.63 5.79
C ALA A 143 3.82 -20.29 6.87
N GLU A 144 3.73 -21.63 6.93
CA GLU A 144 3.00 -22.37 7.98
C GLU A 144 3.38 -21.95 9.40
N LYS A 145 4.66 -21.60 9.63
CA LYS A 145 5.17 -21.12 10.92
C LYS A 145 4.49 -19.84 11.43
N TYR A 146 3.82 -19.09 10.55
CA TYR A 146 3.08 -17.87 10.91
C TYR A 146 1.66 -18.16 11.40
N VAL A 147 1.18 -19.40 11.30
CA VAL A 147 -0.21 -19.77 11.57
C VAL A 147 -0.27 -20.82 12.68
N LYS A 148 -1.04 -20.53 13.74
CA LYS A 148 -1.38 -21.50 14.79
C LYS A 148 -2.88 -21.57 14.99
N ARG A 149 -3.42 -22.80 15.04
CA ARG A 149 -4.85 -23.07 15.29
C ARG A 149 -5.78 -22.28 14.34
N GLY A 150 -5.38 -22.12 13.08
CA GLY A 150 -6.16 -21.43 12.04
C GLY A 150 -6.20 -19.91 12.16
N ARG A 151 -5.29 -19.30 12.93
CA ARG A 151 -5.11 -17.86 13.08
C ARG A 151 -3.62 -17.51 12.99
N LEU A 152 -3.32 -16.23 12.79
CA LEU A 152 -1.95 -15.74 12.86
C LEU A 152 -1.36 -16.02 14.25
N ASP A 153 -0.11 -16.48 14.31
CA ASP A 153 0.64 -16.73 15.55
C ASP A 153 1.12 -15.42 16.18
N TRP A 154 0.18 -14.55 16.55
CA TRP A 154 0.46 -13.22 17.05
C TRP A 154 -0.43 -12.88 18.27
N PRO A 155 0.13 -12.30 19.34
CA PRO A 155 1.50 -11.80 19.49
C PRO A 155 2.54 -12.83 19.96
N GLU A 156 2.16 -14.10 20.19
CA GLU A 156 3.04 -15.13 20.76
C GLU A 156 4.27 -15.42 19.90
N GLY A 157 4.13 -15.37 18.57
CA GLY A 157 5.23 -15.54 17.62
C GLY A 157 6.03 -14.25 17.34
N ALA A 158 5.71 -13.13 17.98
CA ALA A 158 6.37 -11.85 17.71
C ALA A 158 7.88 -11.92 17.98
N ALA A 159 8.67 -11.31 17.08
CA ALA A 159 10.12 -11.33 17.20
C ALA A 159 10.65 -10.56 18.43
N SER A 160 9.91 -9.56 18.91
CA SER A 160 10.28 -8.75 20.08
C SER A 160 9.09 -7.98 20.66
N ARG A 161 9.25 -7.44 21.88
CA ARG A 161 8.25 -6.52 22.46
C ARG A 161 8.09 -5.23 21.66
N ASP A 162 9.15 -4.76 21.00
CA ASP A 162 9.08 -3.56 20.18
C ASP A 162 8.33 -3.81 18.87
N SER A 163 8.43 -5.03 18.34
CA SER A 163 7.58 -5.48 17.23
C SER A 163 6.10 -5.44 17.61
N ILE A 164 5.75 -5.95 18.80
CA ILE A 164 4.38 -5.86 19.33
C ILE A 164 3.91 -4.41 19.43
N LYS A 165 4.74 -3.51 19.98
CA LYS A 165 4.40 -2.09 20.09
C LYS A 165 4.23 -1.43 18.73
N ALA A 166 5.07 -1.76 17.74
CA ALA A 166 4.99 -1.21 16.39
C ALA A 166 3.63 -1.55 15.75
N VAL A 167 3.19 -2.81 15.83
CA VAL A 167 1.86 -3.22 15.36
C VAL A 167 0.76 -2.48 16.12
N LEU A 168 0.81 -2.43 17.46
CA LEU A 168 -0.28 -1.82 18.25
C LEU A 168 -0.49 -0.32 17.96
N LYS A 169 0.56 0.41 17.58
CA LYS A 169 0.52 1.84 17.24
C LYS A 169 -0.27 2.13 15.96
N LEU A 170 -0.35 1.19 15.02
CA LEU A 170 -1.02 1.43 13.73
C LEU A 170 -2.53 1.60 13.93
N PRO A 171 -3.15 2.70 13.46
CA PRO A 171 -4.61 2.84 13.47
C PRO A 171 -5.29 1.93 12.42
N ARG A 172 -6.63 1.82 12.49
CA ARG A 172 -7.42 1.22 11.39
C ARG A 172 -7.30 2.09 10.14
N LEU A 173 -7.40 1.50 8.95
CA LEU A 173 -7.23 2.21 7.68
C LEU A 173 -8.06 3.50 7.59
N GLN A 174 -9.35 3.46 7.92
CA GLN A 174 -10.18 4.67 7.87
C GLN A 174 -9.68 5.77 8.81
N ASN A 175 -9.24 5.41 10.01
CA ASN A 175 -8.75 6.36 11.01
C ASN A 175 -7.41 6.95 10.58
N LEU A 176 -6.55 6.15 9.94
CA LEU A 176 -5.29 6.63 9.36
C LEU A 176 -5.57 7.71 8.32
N ILE A 177 -6.44 7.43 7.35
CA ILE A 177 -6.72 8.37 6.26
C ILE A 177 -7.41 9.64 6.77
N MET A 178 -8.37 9.51 7.68
CA MET A 178 -9.08 10.66 8.27
C MET A 178 -8.17 11.59 9.09
N GLN A 179 -6.98 11.15 9.51
CA GLN A 179 -5.99 12.02 10.17
C GLN A 179 -5.25 12.94 9.20
N HIS A 180 -5.21 12.57 7.91
CA HIS A 180 -4.38 13.24 6.91
C HIS A 180 -5.16 13.86 5.75
N VAL A 181 -6.40 13.43 5.53
CA VAL A 181 -7.25 13.87 4.42
C VAL A 181 -8.57 14.44 4.97
N ASP A 182 -9.06 15.51 4.35
CA ASP A 182 -10.28 16.20 4.75
C ASP A 182 -11.53 15.30 4.69
N HIS A 183 -12.63 15.74 5.31
CA HIS A 183 -13.88 15.00 5.51
C HIS A 183 -14.57 14.45 4.24
N SER A 184 -14.11 14.79 3.03
CA SER A 184 -14.54 14.20 1.77
C SER A 184 -13.84 12.87 1.43
N ALA A 185 -13.01 12.32 2.32
CA ALA A 185 -12.21 11.11 2.08
C ALA A 185 -13.01 9.79 1.93
N GLY A 186 -14.35 9.81 2.00
CA GLY A 186 -15.18 8.60 1.93
C GLY A 186 -14.90 7.75 0.68
N ASP A 187 -14.92 8.35 -0.50
CA ASP A 187 -14.66 7.65 -1.76
C ASP A 187 -13.18 7.18 -1.86
N LEU A 188 -12.23 7.88 -1.22
CA LEU A 188 -10.83 7.45 -1.16
C LEU A 188 -10.65 6.23 -0.24
N ILE A 189 -11.27 6.26 0.94
CA ILE A 189 -11.22 5.14 1.90
C ILE A 189 -11.83 3.89 1.27
N ASP A 190 -12.96 4.03 0.58
CA ASP A 190 -13.61 2.94 -0.14
C ASP A 190 -12.69 2.34 -1.24
N LEU A 191 -12.06 3.21 -2.05
CA LEU A 191 -11.07 2.78 -3.04
C LEU A 191 -9.92 2.00 -2.38
N LEU A 192 -9.33 2.55 -1.32
CA LEU A 192 -8.19 1.94 -0.62
C LEU A 192 -8.57 0.59 -0.01
N GLN A 193 -9.75 0.46 0.59
CA GLN A 193 -10.25 -0.81 1.12
C GLN A 193 -10.41 -1.85 0.00
N ALA A 194 -10.83 -1.43 -1.19
CA ALA A 194 -11.02 -2.31 -2.33
C ALA A 194 -9.71 -2.72 -3.03
N LEU A 195 -8.70 -1.83 -3.04
CA LEU A 195 -7.32 -2.12 -3.49
C LEU A 195 -6.56 -3.02 -2.50
N LEU A 196 -6.81 -2.89 -1.19
CA LEU A 196 -6.15 -3.63 -0.11
C LEU A 196 -6.94 -4.85 0.38
N ARG A 197 -7.79 -5.44 -0.47
CA ARG A 197 -8.43 -6.72 -0.13
C ARG A 197 -7.40 -7.83 -0.08
N TYR A 198 -7.45 -8.65 0.96
CA TYR A 198 -6.51 -9.75 1.17
C TYR A 198 -6.56 -10.77 0.04
N ASP A 199 -7.75 -11.30 -0.25
CA ASP A 199 -7.92 -12.30 -1.28
C ASP A 199 -7.75 -11.65 -2.66
N PRO A 200 -6.70 -12.03 -3.43
CA PRO A 200 -6.42 -11.41 -4.72
C PRO A 200 -7.57 -11.57 -5.72
N SER A 201 -8.43 -12.59 -5.57
CA SER A 201 -9.61 -12.80 -6.43
C SER A 201 -10.73 -11.79 -6.17
N ASN A 202 -10.77 -11.20 -4.97
CA ASN A 202 -11.77 -10.20 -4.60
C ASN A 202 -11.23 -8.77 -4.70
N ARG A 203 -9.91 -8.61 -4.90
CA ARG A 203 -9.23 -7.31 -5.01
C ARG A 203 -9.58 -6.65 -6.35
N LEU A 204 -9.76 -5.32 -6.34
CA LEU A 204 -10.05 -4.59 -7.57
C LEU A 204 -8.96 -4.84 -8.63
N THR A 205 -9.37 -4.94 -9.88
CA THR A 205 -8.44 -4.82 -11.00
C THR A 205 -8.08 -3.36 -11.26
N ALA A 206 -6.99 -3.11 -11.99
CA ALA A 206 -6.65 -1.75 -12.41
C ALA A 206 -7.75 -1.12 -13.30
N HIS A 207 -8.47 -1.93 -14.09
CA HIS A 207 -9.57 -1.45 -14.92
C HIS A 207 -10.74 -0.95 -14.07
N GLU A 208 -11.17 -1.73 -13.08
CA GLU A 208 -12.26 -1.37 -12.19
C GLU A 208 -11.90 -0.18 -11.30
N ALA A 209 -10.66 -0.13 -10.80
CA ALA A 209 -10.16 0.97 -10.00
C ALA A 209 -10.25 2.32 -10.73
N LEU A 210 -9.95 2.37 -12.04
CA LEU A 210 -10.06 3.58 -12.85
C LEU A 210 -11.51 4.09 -13.00
N ARG A 211 -12.49 3.23 -12.75
CA ARG A 211 -13.93 3.54 -12.82
C ARG A 211 -14.54 3.80 -11.43
N HIS A 212 -13.72 3.81 -10.39
CA HIS A 212 -14.17 4.01 -9.02
C HIS A 212 -14.75 5.42 -8.83
N PRO A 213 -15.80 5.60 -7.99
CA PRO A 213 -16.39 6.91 -7.68
C PRO A 213 -15.38 8.00 -7.32
N PHE A 214 -14.30 7.62 -6.64
CA PHE A 214 -13.17 8.52 -6.31
C PHE A 214 -12.62 9.27 -7.53
N PHE A 215 -12.53 8.63 -8.70
CA PHE A 215 -12.05 9.27 -9.93
C PHE A 215 -13.18 9.85 -10.78
N THR A 216 -14.40 9.31 -10.69
CA THR A 216 -15.49 9.67 -11.62
C THR A 216 -16.46 10.72 -11.08
N ARG A 217 -16.65 10.84 -9.75
CA ARG A 217 -17.61 11.79 -9.16
C ARG A 217 -17.13 13.24 -9.21
N ASP A 218 -15.82 13.48 -9.14
CA ASP A 218 -15.25 14.83 -9.06
C ASP A 218 -15.10 15.57 -10.40
N HIS A 219 -15.44 14.93 -11.53
CA HIS A 219 -15.53 15.64 -12.82
C HIS A 219 -16.63 16.72 -12.85
N TYR A 220 -17.57 16.75 -11.90
CA TYR A 220 -18.67 17.72 -11.85
C TYR A 220 -18.49 18.87 -10.84
N ARG A 221 -17.38 18.93 -10.09
CA ARG A 221 -17.14 19.98 -9.06
C ARG A 221 -16.00 20.94 -9.37
N ARG A 222 -15.39 20.85 -10.56
CA ARG A 222 -14.37 21.78 -11.04
C ARG A 222 -14.90 22.63 -12.19
N PHE A 223 -15.85 23.50 -11.90
CA PHE A 223 -16.16 24.72 -12.64
C PHE A 223 -16.52 25.81 -11.64
#